data_AF-A0A930RHN6-F1
#
_entry.id   AF-A0A930RHN6-F1
#
_cell.length_a   1.000
_cell.length_b   1.000
_cell.length_c   1.000
_cell.angle_alpha   90.00
_cell.angle_beta   90.00
_cell.angle_gamma   90.00
#
_symmetry.space_group_name_H-M   'P 1'
#
loop_
_entity.id
_entity.type
_entity.pdbx_description
1 polymer ?
#
loop_
_entity_poly.entity_id
_entity_poly.type
_entity_poly.pdbx_seq_one_letter_code
_entity_poly.pdbx_strand_id
1 'polypeptide(L)'
;MFVVDAYIGNMDRNNGNWGVISRYDGQIELAPVYDNGACLNNKWDEARIRPILDDMSKMRAQAYRGVVNIFEQNGKRINPFQYIAEMRNEDCSRAVALLVPKMQMHDAAIHALIDEVPVLTSVQRDFLHRILSLRLHESLVPVYEQITKGEDGHVH
;
A
#
# COMPACT_ATOMS: atom_id res chain seq x y z
N MET A 1 -2.00 3.49 -8.67
CA MET A 1 -0.89 2.53 -8.46
C MET A 1 -0.12 2.84 -7.18
N PHE A 2 0.52 4.01 -7.05
CA PHE A 2 1.35 4.38 -5.88
C PHE A 2 0.72 4.15 -4.50
N VAL A 3 -0.53 4.59 -4.27
CA VAL A 3 -1.24 4.40 -2.98
C VAL A 3 -1.47 2.92 -2.66
N VAL A 4 -1.82 2.12 -3.68
CA VAL A 4 -1.99 0.67 -3.52
C VAL A 4 -0.64 0.00 -3.25
N ASP A 5 0.41 0.38 -3.97
CA ASP A 5 1.78 -0.11 -3.74
C ASP A 5 2.27 0.23 -2.31
N ALA A 6 1.87 1.37 -1.74
CA ALA A 6 2.12 1.70 -0.34
C ALA A 6 1.43 0.69 0.60
N TYR A 7 0.14 0.44 0.39
CA TYR A 7 -0.66 -0.49 1.19
C TYR A 7 -0.11 -1.93 1.16
N ILE A 8 0.19 -2.46 -0.04
CA ILE A 8 0.76 -3.80 -0.17
C ILE A 8 2.26 -3.84 0.12
N GLY A 9 2.92 -2.68 0.27
CA GLY A 9 4.34 -2.57 0.55
C GLY A 9 5.21 -3.05 -0.62
N ASN A 10 4.85 -2.70 -1.85
CA ASN A 10 5.61 -3.05 -3.04
C ASN A 10 6.85 -2.15 -3.18
N MET A 11 8.02 -2.76 -3.07
CA MET A 11 9.30 -2.06 -3.12
C MET A 11 9.94 -2.01 -4.51
N ASP A 12 9.33 -2.63 -5.52
CA ASP A 12 9.93 -2.87 -6.84
C ASP A 12 8.98 -2.53 -8.01
N ARG A 13 8.19 -1.46 -7.88
CA ARG A 13 7.39 -0.94 -9.02
C ARG A 13 8.27 -0.18 -10.03
N ASN A 14 9.22 -0.86 -10.67
CA ASN A 14 10.05 -0.27 -11.74
C ASN A 14 9.25 -0.11 -13.06
N ASN A 15 9.83 0.57 -14.05
CA ASN A 15 9.16 0.85 -15.33
C ASN A 15 8.90 -0.39 -16.21
N GLY A 16 9.46 -1.55 -15.86
CA GLY A 16 9.07 -2.83 -16.47
C GLY A 16 7.78 -3.40 -15.87
N ASN A 17 7.43 -3.00 -14.65
CA ASN A 17 6.34 -3.59 -13.85
C ASN A 17 5.01 -2.83 -14.00
N TRP A 18 4.89 -1.96 -15.00
CA TRP A 18 3.66 -1.34 -15.45
C TRP A 18 3.84 -0.93 -16.90
N GLY A 19 2.75 -0.68 -17.63
CA GLY A 19 2.89 -0.29 -19.02
C GLY A 19 1.58 -0.01 -19.71
N VAL A 20 1.64 -0.04 -21.03
CA VAL A 20 0.52 0.21 -21.92
C VAL A 20 0.36 -0.95 -22.89
N ILE A 21 -0.87 -1.20 -23.31
CA ILE A 21 -1.21 -2.13 -24.38
C ILE A 21 -1.41 -1.31 -25.65
N SER A 22 -0.67 -1.63 -26.69
CA SER A 22 -0.89 -1.10 -28.04
C SER A 22 -1.77 -2.06 -28.83
N ARG A 23 -2.93 -1.58 -29.27
CA ARG A 23 -3.92 -2.34 -30.04
C ARG A 23 -3.60 -2.24 -31.54
N TYR A 24 -4.09 -3.21 -32.33
CA TYR A 24 -3.82 -3.27 -33.78
C TYR A 24 -4.37 -2.08 -34.58
N ASP A 25 -5.39 -1.40 -34.04
CA ASP A 25 -5.98 -0.19 -34.61
C ASP A 25 -5.24 1.10 -34.21
N GLY A 26 -4.12 0.98 -33.50
CA GLY A 26 -3.29 2.10 -33.04
C GLY A 26 -3.73 2.71 -31.71
N GLN A 27 -4.77 2.20 -31.05
CA GLN A 27 -5.15 2.67 -29.72
C GLN A 27 -4.14 2.22 -28.65
N ILE A 28 -3.88 3.10 -27.69
CA ILE A 28 -3.02 2.83 -26.53
C ILE A 28 -3.85 2.96 -25.27
N GLU A 29 -3.81 1.94 -24.43
CA GLU A 29 -4.48 1.93 -23.12
C GLU A 29 -3.51 1.48 -22.03
N LEU A 30 -3.83 1.76 -20.76
CA LEU A 30 -3.05 1.24 -19.64
C LEU A 30 -3.20 -0.28 -19.56
N ALA A 31 -2.09 -0.98 -19.37
CA ALA A 31 -2.13 -2.40 -19.04
C ALA A 31 -2.77 -2.60 -17.65
N PRO A 32 -3.46 -3.74 -17.42
CA PRO A 32 -3.83 -4.15 -16.07
C PRO A 32 -2.60 -4.16 -15.16
N VAL A 33 -2.78 -3.97 -13.86
CA VAL A 33 -1.65 -4.05 -12.91
C VAL A 33 -1.10 -5.49 -12.92
N TYR A 34 0.20 -5.64 -13.18
CA TYR A 34 0.91 -6.91 -13.16
C TYR A 34 2.17 -6.82 -12.30
N ASP A 35 2.85 -7.96 -12.11
CA ASP A 35 4.09 -8.09 -11.33
C ASP A 35 4.07 -7.39 -9.96
N ASN A 36 3.27 -7.95 -9.05
CA ASN A 36 3.21 -7.55 -7.64
C ASN A 36 4.07 -8.49 -6.77
N GLY A 37 4.97 -9.26 -7.36
CA GLY A 37 5.69 -10.33 -6.65
C GLY A 37 6.50 -9.82 -5.46
N ALA A 38 6.97 -8.56 -5.51
CA ALA A 38 7.78 -7.91 -4.48
C ALA A 38 6.96 -7.20 -3.37
N CYS A 39 5.68 -7.54 -3.20
CA CYS A 39 4.83 -7.00 -2.14
C CYS A 39 4.71 -7.94 -0.92
N LEU A 40 3.98 -7.50 0.11
CA LEU A 40 3.51 -8.31 1.24
C LEU A 40 4.57 -9.15 1.94
N ASN A 41 5.80 -8.63 2.01
CA ASN A 41 6.91 -9.32 2.68
C ASN A 41 7.15 -10.74 2.14
N ASN A 42 6.97 -10.95 0.83
CA ASN A 42 7.04 -12.24 0.10
C ASN A 42 8.21 -13.19 0.44
N LYS A 43 9.31 -12.69 1.00
CA LYS A 43 10.50 -13.46 1.37
C LYS A 43 10.59 -13.81 2.87
N TRP A 44 9.55 -13.51 3.65
CA TRP A 44 9.59 -13.67 5.12
C TRP A 44 9.04 -15.02 5.54
N ASP A 45 9.85 -15.73 6.32
CA ASP A 45 9.48 -16.97 6.97
C ASP A 45 8.96 -16.72 8.40
N GLU A 46 8.50 -17.78 9.06
CA GLU A 46 8.02 -17.67 10.43
C GLU A 46 9.11 -17.24 11.42
N ALA A 47 10.36 -17.65 11.19
CA ALA A 47 11.47 -17.30 12.08
C ALA A 47 11.68 -15.77 12.11
N ARG A 48 11.48 -15.10 10.97
CA ARG A 48 11.53 -13.64 10.89
C ARG A 48 10.26 -12.95 11.41
N ILE A 49 9.10 -13.59 11.26
CA ILE A 49 7.79 -13.01 11.65
C ILE A 49 7.52 -13.14 13.17
N ARG A 50 7.87 -14.26 13.80
CA ARG A 50 7.54 -14.49 15.22
C ARG A 50 8.09 -13.41 16.18
N PRO A 51 9.33 -12.91 16.04
CA PRO A 51 9.89 -11.91 16.97
C PRO A 51 9.25 -10.51 16.88
N ILE A 52 8.42 -10.28 15.87
CA ILE A 52 7.76 -9.00 15.60
C ILE A 52 6.25 -9.09 15.80
N LEU A 53 5.61 -10.24 15.56
CA LEU A 53 4.16 -10.38 15.52
C LEU A 53 3.47 -9.87 16.82
N ASP A 54 4.04 -10.21 17.98
CA ASP A 54 3.52 -9.84 19.30
C ASP A 54 4.08 -8.50 19.81
N ASP A 55 4.99 -7.86 19.06
CA ASP A 55 5.61 -6.59 19.41
C ASP A 55 5.05 -5.47 18.53
N MET A 56 4.06 -4.76 19.06
CA MET A 56 3.39 -3.68 18.33
C MET A 56 4.31 -2.56 17.88
N SER A 57 5.39 -2.28 18.62
CA SER A 57 6.36 -1.26 18.22
C SER A 57 7.12 -1.71 16.98
N LYS A 58 7.55 -2.99 16.94
CA LYS A 58 8.19 -3.58 15.76
C LYS A 58 7.23 -3.76 14.59
N MET A 59 5.98 -4.15 14.84
CA MET A 59 4.96 -4.22 13.78
C MET A 59 4.74 -2.85 13.12
N ARG A 60 4.59 -1.78 13.91
CA ARG A 60 4.48 -0.41 13.36
C ARG A 60 5.76 0.03 12.65
N ALA A 61 6.93 -0.32 13.18
CA ALA A 61 8.20 -0.07 12.50
C ALA A 61 8.21 -0.71 11.11
N GLN A 62 7.75 -1.95 11.00
CA GLN A 62 7.69 -2.69 9.75
C GLN A 62 6.56 -2.24 8.82
N ALA A 63 5.42 -1.85 9.37
CA ALA A 63 4.27 -1.39 8.61
C ALA A 63 4.55 -0.07 7.90
N TYR A 64 5.29 0.84 8.55
CA TYR A 64 5.52 2.21 8.06
C TYR A 64 6.99 2.52 7.79
N ARG A 65 7.84 2.50 8.81
CA ARG A 65 9.22 3.02 8.73
C ARG A 65 10.10 2.18 7.81
N GLY A 66 9.89 0.87 7.80
CA GLY A 66 10.64 -0.09 7.00
C GLY A 66 10.23 -0.15 5.52
N VAL A 67 9.17 0.57 5.13
CA VAL A 67 8.69 0.54 3.74
C VAL A 67 9.39 1.62 2.92
N VAL A 68 10.02 1.19 1.84
CA VAL A 68 10.57 2.07 0.80
C VAL A 68 10.07 1.56 -0.54
N ASN A 69 9.74 2.49 -1.44
CA ASN A 69 9.47 2.15 -2.83
C ASN A 69 10.75 2.33 -3.68
N ILE A 70 10.64 2.05 -4.97
CA ILE A 70 11.75 2.20 -5.92
C ILE A 70 11.94 3.64 -6.41
N PHE A 71 10.95 4.51 -6.20
CA PHE A 71 11.02 5.90 -6.63
C PHE A 71 11.96 6.68 -5.72
N GLU A 72 12.66 7.66 -6.31
CA GLU A 72 13.61 8.49 -5.58
C GLU A 72 13.23 9.97 -5.65
N GLN A 73 13.49 10.68 -4.55
CA GLN A 73 13.45 12.13 -4.49
C GLN A 73 14.76 12.61 -3.89
N ASN A 74 15.46 13.51 -4.59
CA ASN A 74 16.77 14.03 -4.17
C ASN A 74 17.82 12.93 -3.91
N GLY A 75 17.83 11.88 -4.76
CA GLY A 75 18.77 10.76 -4.67
C GLY A 75 18.53 9.82 -3.47
N LYS A 76 17.34 9.87 -2.86
CA LYS A 76 16.94 8.96 -1.78
C LYS A 76 15.62 8.28 -2.14
N ARG A 77 15.53 6.98 -1.84
CA ARG A 77 14.27 6.22 -1.97
C ARG A 77 13.18 6.83 -1.11
N ILE A 78 11.98 6.86 -1.66
CA ILE A 78 10.81 7.43 -0.99
C ILE A 78 10.21 6.39 -0.03
N ASN A 79 9.94 6.83 1.20
CA ASN A 79 8.98 6.14 2.06
C ASN A 79 7.57 6.58 1.61
N PRO A 80 6.73 5.67 1.09
CA PRO A 80 5.47 6.07 0.47
C PRO A 80 4.47 6.63 1.49
N PHE A 81 4.46 6.15 2.73
CA PHE A 81 3.55 6.67 3.77
C PHE A 81 3.93 8.08 4.19
N GLN A 82 5.22 8.37 4.33
CA GLN A 82 5.69 9.74 4.60
C GLN A 82 5.33 10.68 3.44
N TYR A 83 5.59 10.27 2.20
CA TYR A 83 5.25 11.06 1.02
C TYR A 83 3.75 11.35 0.92
N ILE A 84 2.91 10.36 1.19
CA ILE A 84 1.45 10.52 1.23
C ILE A 84 1.03 11.49 2.34
N ALA A 85 1.57 11.33 3.55
CA ALA A 85 1.21 12.14 4.71
C ALA A 85 1.62 13.62 4.58
N GLU A 86 2.63 13.92 3.77
CA GLU A 86 3.03 15.30 3.48
C GLU A 86 1.99 16.05 2.63
N MET A 87 1.15 15.34 1.86
CA MET A 87 0.09 15.89 1.00
C MET A 87 0.56 17.01 0.05
N ARG A 88 1.85 17.07 -0.27
CA ARG A 88 2.43 18.10 -1.16
C ARG A 88 2.11 17.89 -2.64
N ASN A 89 1.64 16.69 -3.01
CA ASN A 89 1.28 16.33 -4.37
C ASN A 89 -0.23 16.13 -4.45
N GLU A 90 -0.93 17.07 -5.10
CA GLU A 90 -2.39 17.07 -5.22
C GLU A 90 -2.91 15.83 -5.95
N ASP A 91 -2.21 15.33 -6.97
CA ASP A 91 -2.61 14.11 -7.70
C ASP A 91 -2.56 12.88 -6.78
N CYS A 92 -1.55 12.83 -5.90
CA CYS A 92 -1.43 11.80 -4.88
C CYS A 92 -2.57 11.91 -3.85
N SER A 93 -2.86 13.13 -3.38
CA SER A 93 -3.98 13.37 -2.46
C SER A 93 -5.33 12.98 -3.07
N ARG A 94 -5.57 13.32 -4.35
CA ARG A 94 -6.78 12.87 -5.08
C ARG A 94 -6.83 11.35 -5.22
N ALA A 95 -5.69 10.69 -5.45
CA ALA A 95 -5.64 9.23 -5.49
C ALA A 95 -5.95 8.59 -4.13
N VAL A 96 -5.50 9.19 -3.02
CA VAL A 96 -5.85 8.77 -1.65
C VAL A 96 -7.35 8.92 -1.43
N ALA A 97 -7.93 10.09 -1.73
CA ALA A 97 -9.37 10.36 -1.61
C ALA A 97 -10.22 9.36 -2.40
N LEU A 98 -9.76 8.96 -3.59
CA LEU A 98 -10.45 7.99 -4.44
C LEU A 98 -10.36 6.54 -3.92
N LEU A 99 -9.21 6.15 -3.36
CA LEU A 99 -8.88 4.74 -3.10
C LEU A 99 -9.15 4.31 -1.67
N VAL A 100 -8.88 5.15 -0.67
CA VAL A 100 -9.00 4.77 0.75
C VAL A 100 -10.42 4.35 1.13
N PRO A 101 -11.50 5.03 0.71
CA PRO A 101 -12.87 4.56 0.98
C PRO A 101 -13.17 3.18 0.40
N LYS A 102 -12.63 2.88 -0.79
CA LYS A 102 -12.78 1.56 -1.43
C LYS A 102 -11.99 0.50 -0.67
N MET A 103 -10.80 0.84 -0.18
CA MET A 103 -9.99 -0.05 0.67
C MET A 103 -10.72 -0.36 1.98
N GLN A 104 -11.31 0.63 2.64
CA GLN A 104 -12.13 0.43 3.85
C GLN A 104 -13.37 -0.44 3.56
N MET A 105 -14.07 -0.17 2.46
CA MET A 105 -15.23 -0.97 2.04
C MET A 105 -14.88 -2.45 1.80
N HIS A 106 -13.68 -2.72 1.29
CA HIS A 106 -13.21 -4.08 0.99
C HIS A 106 -12.30 -4.68 2.06
N ASP A 107 -12.08 -4.03 3.20
CA ASP A 107 -11.11 -4.47 4.23
C ASP A 107 -11.41 -5.89 4.71
N ALA A 108 -12.68 -6.18 5.02
CA ALA A 108 -13.13 -7.51 5.40
C ALA A 108 -12.92 -8.55 4.29
N ALA A 109 -13.17 -8.18 3.03
CA ALA A 109 -12.97 -9.08 1.89
C ALA A 109 -11.49 -9.36 1.63
N ILE A 110 -10.61 -8.38 1.85
CA ILE A 110 -9.15 -8.56 1.76
C ILE A 110 -8.66 -9.52 2.83
N HIS A 111 -9.14 -9.37 4.06
CA HIS A 111 -8.81 -10.29 5.15
C HIS A 111 -9.35 -11.70 4.89
N ALA A 112 -10.59 -11.85 4.41
CA ALA A 112 -11.12 -13.14 4.00
C ALA A 112 -10.32 -13.79 2.86
N LEU A 113 -9.87 -13.00 1.87
CA LEU A 113 -9.01 -13.50 0.80
C LEU A 113 -7.69 -14.05 1.35
N ILE A 114 -7.10 -13.39 2.35
CA ILE A 114 -5.90 -13.91 3.03
C ILE A 114 -6.22 -15.28 3.63
N ASP A 115 -7.31 -15.40 4.41
CA ASP A 115 -7.79 -16.64 5.06
C ASP A 115 -7.90 -17.83 4.09
N GLU A 116 -8.33 -17.58 2.86
CA GLU A 116 -8.52 -18.60 1.82
C GLU A 116 -7.21 -19.10 1.19
N VAL A 117 -6.07 -18.43 1.37
CA VAL A 117 -4.80 -18.87 0.76
C VAL A 117 -4.28 -20.13 1.48
N PRO A 118 -4.23 -21.30 0.80
CA PRO A 118 -3.99 -22.58 1.46
C PRO A 118 -2.54 -22.81 1.88
N VAL A 119 -1.59 -22.10 1.26
CA VAL A 119 -0.15 -22.26 1.52
C VAL A 119 0.38 -21.38 2.65
N LEU A 120 -0.45 -20.46 3.17
CA LEU A 120 -0.05 -19.59 4.27
C LEU A 120 -0.16 -20.33 5.60
N THR A 121 0.90 -20.25 6.40
CA THR A 121 0.83 -20.68 7.80
C THR A 121 0.00 -19.71 8.62
N SER A 122 -0.45 -20.11 9.82
CA SER A 122 -1.19 -19.21 10.72
C SER A 122 -0.35 -17.98 11.09
N VAL A 123 0.96 -18.14 11.28
CA VAL A 123 1.87 -17.03 11.59
C VAL A 123 1.97 -16.03 10.44
N GLN A 124 2.08 -16.50 9.21
CA GLN A 124 2.11 -15.63 8.03
C GLN A 124 0.77 -14.93 7.82
N ARG A 125 -0.33 -15.67 8.00
CA ARG A 125 -1.69 -15.15 7.96
C ARG A 125 -1.86 -14.01 8.95
N ASP A 126 -1.63 -14.26 10.24
CA ASP A 126 -1.73 -13.26 11.32
C ASP A 126 -0.89 -12.01 11.04
N PHE A 127 0.33 -12.21 10.55
CA PHE A 127 1.20 -11.10 10.15
C PHE A 127 0.61 -10.27 9.01
N LEU A 128 0.08 -10.91 7.96
CA LEU A 128 -0.53 -10.22 6.82
C LEU A 128 -1.78 -9.45 7.24
N HIS A 129 -2.65 -10.03 8.08
CA HIS A 129 -3.77 -9.29 8.66
C HIS A 129 -3.26 -8.06 9.41
N ARG A 130 -2.32 -8.25 10.34
CA ARG A 130 -1.86 -7.17 11.20
C ARG A 130 -1.18 -6.05 10.42
N ILE A 131 -0.31 -6.38 9.47
CA ILE A 131 0.44 -5.36 8.72
C ILE A 131 -0.47 -4.55 7.80
N LEU A 132 -1.45 -5.18 7.14
CA LEU A 132 -2.40 -4.48 6.28
C LEU A 132 -3.35 -3.60 7.08
N SER A 133 -3.89 -4.09 8.21
CA SER A 133 -4.73 -3.28 9.09
C SER A 133 -3.98 -2.05 9.60
N LEU A 134 -2.70 -2.20 9.98
CA LEU A 134 -1.87 -1.07 10.38
C LEU A 134 -1.75 -0.05 9.23
N ARG A 135 -1.27 -0.49 8.06
CA ARG A 135 -1.08 0.38 6.90
C ARG A 135 -2.33 1.15 6.49
N LEU A 136 -3.49 0.49 6.52
CA LEU A 136 -4.76 1.16 6.23
C LEU A 136 -5.16 2.10 7.35
N HIS A 137 -5.37 1.59 8.56
CA HIS A 137 -6.10 2.30 9.62
C HIS A 137 -5.25 3.31 10.39
N GLU A 138 -3.93 3.13 10.51
CA GLU A 138 -3.07 4.13 11.18
C GLU A 138 -2.15 4.91 10.21
N SER A 139 -2.30 4.75 8.89
CA SER A 139 -1.62 5.64 7.93
C SER A 139 -2.50 6.19 6.82
N LEU A 140 -3.18 5.35 6.05
CA LEU A 140 -3.94 5.84 4.90
C LEU A 140 -5.24 6.53 5.32
N VAL A 141 -5.97 5.97 6.29
CA VAL A 141 -7.24 6.53 6.79
C VAL A 141 -7.04 7.91 7.44
N PRO A 142 -6.04 8.14 8.32
CA PRO A 142 -5.79 9.47 8.88
C PRO A 142 -5.54 10.55 7.82
N VAL A 143 -4.78 10.22 6.76
CA VAL A 143 -4.48 11.16 5.68
C VAL A 143 -5.74 11.43 4.84
N TYR A 144 -6.51 10.39 4.53
CA TYR A 144 -7.80 10.53 3.86
C TYR A 144 -8.74 11.47 4.63
N GLU A 145 -8.91 11.26 5.94
CA GLU A 145 -9.77 12.12 6.77
C GLU A 145 -9.28 13.58 6.79
N GLN A 146 -7.97 13.80 6.77
CA GLN A 146 -7.39 15.15 6.73
C GLN A 146 -7.69 15.84 5.38
N ILE A 147 -7.59 15.11 4.28
CA ILE A 147 -7.92 15.61 2.94
C ILE A 147 -9.40 16.02 2.89
N THR A 148 -10.32 15.16 3.34
CA THR A 148 -11.76 15.45 3.27
C THR A 148 -12.20 16.54 4.24
N LYS A 149 -11.60 16.63 5.43
CA LYS A 149 -11.87 17.73 6.38
C LYS A 149 -11.39 19.09 5.85
N GLY A 150 -10.34 19.10 5.03
CA GLY A 150 -9.84 20.32 4.37
C GLY A 150 -10.76 20.83 3.26
N GLU A 151 -11.46 19.93 2.57
CA GLU A 151 -12.42 20.28 1.51
C GLU A 151 -13.70 20.95 2.07
N ASP A 152 -14.16 20.53 3.25
CA ASP A 152 -15.32 21.14 3.93
C ASP A 152 -15.03 22.56 4.47
N GLY A 153 -13.75 22.94 4.61
CA GLY A 153 -13.31 24.24 5.12
C GLY A 153 -13.13 25.34 4.08
N HIS A 154 -13.43 25.08 2.80
CA HIS A 154 -13.32 26.05 1.69
C HIS A 154 -14.66 26.45 1.08
N VAL A 155 -15.76 26.18 1.78
CA VAL A 155 -17.05 26.83 1.52
C VAL A 155 -17.16 28.06 2.43
N HIS A 156 -16.63 29.21 1.98
CA HIS A 156 -17.15 30.57 2.24
C HIS A 156 -16.33 31.63 1.48
#